data_AF-A0A354SG98-F1
#
_entry.id   AF-A0A354SG98-F1
#
_cell.length_a   1.000
_cell.length_b   1.000
_cell.length_c   1.000
_cell.angle_alpha   90.00
_cell.angle_beta   90.00
_cell.angle_gamma   90.00
#
_symmetry.space_group_name_H-M   'P 1'
#
loop_
_entity.id
_entity.type
_entity.pdbx_description
1 polymer ?
#
loop_
_entity_poly.entity_id
_entity_poly.type
_entity_poly.pdbx_seq_one_letter_code
_entity_poly.pdbx_strand_id
1 'polypeptide(L)' 'MKMSIAWHEQCLANRKASLVKDIERLERIVADVERAKKDIEVYSRQIEVAKGRGRDGFDSDRFMVGK' A
#
# COMPACT_ATOMS: atom_id res chain seq x y z
N MET A 1 34.87 10.59 -19.92
CA MET A 1 35.25 9.48 -20.83
C MET A 1 34.22 9.41 -21.95
N LYS A 2 34.63 9.42 -23.21
CA LYS A 2 33.69 9.36 -24.36
C LYS A 2 33.41 7.89 -24.66
N MET A 3 32.16 7.47 -24.52
CA MET A 3 31.74 6.10 -24.82
C MET A 3 31.06 6.03 -26.20
N SER A 4 30.90 4.83 -26.74
CA SER A 4 30.17 4.61 -27.99
C SER A 4 28.67 4.91 -27.83
N ILE A 5 28.00 5.23 -28.94
CA ILE A 5 26.54 5.41 -28.96
C ILE A 5 25.83 4.15 -28.43
N ALA A 6 26.28 2.96 -28.84
CA ALA A 6 25.75 1.68 -28.36
C ALA A 6 25.81 1.54 -26.81
N TRP A 7 26.88 2.03 -26.18
CA TRP A 7 26.96 2.04 -24.71
C TRP A 7 25.90 2.95 -24.08
N HIS A 8 25.64 4.11 -24.69
CA HIS A 8 24.59 5.02 -24.25
C HIS A 8 23.18 4.45 -24.46
N GLU A 9 22.94 3.74 -25.57
CA GLU A 9 21.69 3.04 -25.84
C GLU A 9 21.41 1.95 -24.80
N GLN A 10 22.42 1.15 -24.46
CA GLN A 10 22.31 0.15 -23.40
C GLN A 10 22.03 0.81 -22.05
N CYS A 11 22.72 1.91 -21.74
CA CYS A 11 22.47 2.71 -20.55
C CYS A 11 21.04 3.26 -20.47
N LEU A 12 20.47 3.65 -21.61
CA LEU A 12 19.09 4.11 -21.70
C LEU A 12 18.11 2.95 -21.50
N ALA A 13 18.35 1.80 -22.14
CA ALA A 13 17.53 0.60 -21.96
C ALA A 13 17.50 0.15 -20.49
N ASN A 14 18.65 0.15 -19.81
CA ASN A 14 18.74 -0.18 -18.40
C ASN A 14 17.94 0.80 -17.53
N ARG A 15 18.05 2.11 -17.78
CA ARG A 15 17.28 3.13 -17.05
C ARG A 15 15.78 2.96 -17.25
N LYS A 16 15.33 2.65 -18.47
CA LYS A 16 13.92 2.36 -18.77
C LYS A 16 13.43 1.14 -17.99
N ALA A 17 14.21 0.07 -17.96
CA ALA A 17 13.87 -1.14 -17.21
C ALA A 17 13.79 -0.89 -15.69
N SER A 18 14.72 -0.10 -15.14
CA SER A 18 14.66 0.32 -13.73
C SER A 18 13.40 1.14 -13.44
N LEU A 19 13.08 2.11 -14.29
CA LEU A 19 11.89 2.94 -14.13
C LEU A 19 10.60 2.11 -14.10
N VAL A 20 10.47 1.11 -14.97
CA VAL A 20 9.31 0.20 -14.96
C VAL A 20 9.17 -0.51 -13.62
N LYS A 21 10.26 -1.04 -13.06
CA LYS A 21 10.23 -1.70 -11.74
C LYS A 21 9.87 -0.75 -10.60
N ASP A 22 10.34 0.50 -10.68
CA ASP A 22 10.02 1.52 -9.68
C ASP A 22 8.54 1.91 -9.74
N ILE A 23 7.96 1.99 -10.95
CA ILE A 23 6.51 2.21 -11.14
C ILE A 23 5.71 1.05 -10.53
N GLU A 24 6.04 -0.20 -10.84
CA GLU A 24 5.35 -1.37 -10.25
C GLU A 24 5.45 -1.40 -8.72
N ARG A 25 6.60 -0.96 -8.17
CA ARG A 25 6.78 -0.84 -6.73
C ARG A 25 5.87 0.24 -6.14
N LEU A 26 5.77 1.40 -6.80
CA LEU A 26 4.87 2.47 -6.36
C LEU A 26 3.41 2.02 -6.38
N GLU A 27 2.98 1.31 -7.43
CA GLU A 27 1.62 0.78 -7.51
C GLU A 27 1.29 -0.17 -6.35
N ARG A 28 2.21 -1.06 -5.98
CA ARG A 28 2.04 -1.93 -4.80
C ARG A 28 1.91 -1.12 -3.51
N ILE A 29 2.78 -0.13 -3.31
CA ILE A 29 2.74 0.74 -2.13
C ILE A 29 1.40 1.49 -2.05
N VAL A 30 0.93 2.03 -3.18
CA VAL A 30 -0.37 2.71 -3.24
C VAL A 30 -1.49 1.75 -2.85
N ALA A 31 -1.50 0.52 -3.38
CA ALA A 31 -2.50 -0.49 -3.04
C ALA A 31 -2.47 -0.86 -1.54
N ASP A 32 -1.28 -0.99 -0.95
CA ASP A 32 -1.11 -1.28 0.47
C ASP A 32 -1.61 -0.13 1.36
N VAL A 33 -1.31 1.13 0.97
CA VAL A 33 -1.80 2.32 1.68
C VAL A 33 -3.32 2.40 1.63
N GLU A 34 -3.95 2.15 0.48
CA GLU A 34 -5.40 2.15 0.35
C GLU A 34 -6.06 1.03 1.17
N ARG A 35 -5.41 -0.14 1.28
CA ARG A 35 -5.86 -1.21 2.18
C ARG A 35 -5.78 -0.77 3.65
N ALA A 36 -4.63 -0.25 4.07
CA ALA A 36 -4.44 0.22 5.43
C ALA A 36 -5.44 1.31 5.83
N LYS A 37 -5.77 2.24 4.91
CA LYS A 37 -6.82 3.25 5.14
C LYS A 37 -8.18 2.61 5.43
N LYS A 38 -8.59 1.60 4.64
CA LYS A 38 -9.86 0.88 4.84
C LYS A 38 -9.85 0.13 6.16
N ASP A 39 -8.75 -0.54 6.48
CA ASP A 39 -8.61 -1.26 7.75
C ASP A 39 -8.76 -0.30 8.93
N ILE A 40 -8.09 0.86 8.89
CA ILE A 40 -8.21 1.91 9.91
C ILE A 40 -9.65 2.40 10.04
N GLU A 41 -10.34 2.64 8.92
CA GLU A 41 -11.74 3.07 8.94
C GLU A 41 -12.65 2.03 9.61
N VAL A 42 -12.49 0.76 9.24
CA VAL A 42 -13.24 -0.36 9.83
C VAL A 42 -12.96 -0.46 11.33
N TYR A 43 -11.69 -0.46 11.73
CA TYR A 43 -11.30 -0.49 13.14
C TYR A 43 -11.84 0.70 13.92
N SER A 44 -11.79 1.91 13.36
CA SER A 44 -12.33 3.10 14.01
C SER A 44 -13.83 2.94 14.28
N ARG A 45 -14.58 2.49 13.27
CA ARG A 45 -16.03 2.27 13.40
C ARG A 45 -16.36 1.19 14.42
N GLN A 46 -15.56 0.11 14.46
CA GLN A 46 -15.70 -0.95 15.44
C GLN A 46 -15.49 -0.43 16.87
N ILE A 47 -14.48 0.41 17.10
CA ILE A 47 -14.21 1.05 18.39
C ILE A 47 -15.38 1.97 18.80
N GLU A 48 -15.90 2.78 17.88
CA GLU A 48 -17.05 3.65 18.15
C GLU A 48 -18.28 2.84 18.59
N VAL A 49 -18.57 1.73 17.90
CA VAL A 49 -19.68 0.84 18.27
C VAL A 49 -19.47 0.21 19.64
N ALA A 50 -18.25 -0.24 19.96
CA ALA A 50 -17.94 -0.82 21.27
C ALA A 50 -18.12 0.20 22.41
N LYS A 51 -17.63 1.44 22.20
CA LYS A 51 -17.81 2.56 23.14
C LYS A 51 -19.29 2.90 23.34
N GLY A 52 -20.06 2.99 22.26
CA GLY A 52 -21.51 3.27 22.32
C GLY A 52 -22.31 2.19 23.07
N ARG A 53 -21.78 0.97 23.16
CA ARG A 53 -22.38 -0.16 23.89
C ARG A 53 -21.88 -0.30 25.33
N GLY A 54 -21.06 0.63 25.82
CA GLY A 54 -20.50 0.60 27.17
C GLY A 54 -19.58 -0.61 27.43
N ARG A 55 -18.93 -1.14 26.39
CA ARG A 55 -18.00 -2.26 26.51
C ARG A 55 -16.61 -1.72 26.90
N ASP A 56 -16.05 -2.19 28.00
CA ASP A 56 -14.67 -1.91 28.43
C ASP A 56 -13.60 -2.73 27.68
N GLY A 57 -14.03 -3.62 26.79
CA GLY A 57 -13.15 -4.47 25.99
C GLY A 57 -13.62 -4.58 24.54
N PHE A 58 -12.66 -4.60 23.62
CA PHE A 58 -12.86 -4.73 22.18
C PHE A 58 -12.15 -5.99 21.67
N ASP A 59 -12.91 -6.88 21.03
CA ASP A 59 -12.41 -8.08 20.36
C ASP A 59 -12.70 -7.92 18.87
N SER A 60 -11.65 -7.71 18.07
CA SER A 60 -11.75 -7.46 16.63
C SER A 60 -12.40 -8.62 15.86
N ASP A 61 -12.24 -9.85 16.36
CA ASP A 61 -12.77 -11.06 15.71
C ASP A 61 -14.28 -11.21 15.96
N ARG A 62 -14.78 -10.70 17.10
CA ARG A 62 -16.22 -10.69 17.44
C ARG A 62 -17.01 -9.52 16.84
N PHE A 63 -16.34 -8.48 16.39
CA PHE A 63 -16.95 -7.30 15.77
C PHE A 63 -16.67 -7.19 14.26
N MET A 64 -16.35 -8.30 13.57
CA MET A 64 -16.28 -8.33 12.10
C MET A 64 -17.57 -7.79 11.48
N VAL A 65 -17.55 -6.53 11.06
CA VAL A 65 -18.63 -5.91 10.29
C VAL A 65 -18.40 -6.32 8.84
N GLY A 66 -19.12 -7.36 8.41
CA GLY A 66 -19.22 -7.74 7.00
C GLY A 66 -18.20 -8.76 6.53
N LYS A 67 -18.68 -9.99 6.29
CA LYS A 67 -18.30 -10.72 5.08
C LYS A 67 -19.00 -10.07 3.89
#